data_AF-A0A6P8TQW9-F1
#
_entry.id   AF-A0A6P8TQW9-F1
#
_cell.length_a   1.000
_cell.length_b   1.000
_cell.length_c   1.000
_cell.angle_alpha   90.00
_cell.angle_beta   90.00
_cell.angle_gamma   90.00
#
_symmetry.space_group_name_H-M   'P 1'
#
loop_
_entity.id
_entity.type
_entity.pdbx_description
1 polymer ?
#
loop_
_entity_poly.entity_id
_entity_poly.type
_entity_poly.pdbx_seq_one_letter_code
_entity_poly.pdbx_strand_id
1 'polypeptide(L)'
;LSPWISSFSRPGVRDFSQLTLDLTRNELIVGARNFLFRLDLSNMSLIQATEWAPDEDTRRSCQSKGKTEIECQNYIRVLLVNKTEVMSCGTNAFQPQCITREVGNLSSVLERVNGVARCPYDPRHNSTAVVTESGELYAATVIDFSGRDPVIYRSLGGMPPLRTAQYNSKWLNEPHFISAYDIGLFTFFFLRENAVEHDCGKTVYSRVARVCKNDIGGRFLLEDTWTTFMKARLNCSRSGEIPFYYNELQSTFYLPEQDLIYGIFTTNV
;
A
#
# COMPACT_ATOMS: atom_id res chain seq x y z
N LEU A 1 -0.21 10.57 37.68
CA LEU A 1 0.86 10.01 36.84
C LEU A 1 0.45 10.25 35.39
N SER A 2 0.99 11.30 34.75
CA SER A 2 0.78 11.44 33.31
C SER A 2 1.54 10.28 32.65
N PRO A 3 0.91 9.46 31.79
CA PRO A 3 1.65 8.43 31.07
C PRO A 3 2.76 9.12 30.26
N TRP A 4 3.90 8.44 30.12
CA TRP A 4 5.05 8.91 29.34
C TRP A 4 4.68 8.86 27.85
N ILE A 5 3.77 9.73 27.43
CA ILE A 5 3.26 9.83 26.06
C ILE A 5 3.97 11.01 25.42
N SER A 6 4.78 10.71 24.41
CA SER A 6 5.28 11.72 23.48
C SER A 6 4.26 11.90 22.35
N SER A 7 4.00 13.14 21.97
CA SER A 7 3.11 13.48 20.87
C SER A 7 3.82 14.39 19.88
N PHE A 8 3.57 14.13 18.59
CA PHE A 8 4.02 15.00 17.51
C PHE A 8 2.80 15.53 16.76
N SER A 9 2.77 16.84 16.53
CA SER A 9 1.81 17.47 15.63
C SER A 9 2.47 18.65 14.93
N ARG A 10 1.95 19.00 13.75
CA ARG A 10 2.38 20.19 13.02
C ARG A 10 1.16 21.00 12.57
N PRO A 11 1.11 22.31 12.86
CA PRO A 11 0.00 23.16 12.44
C PRO A 11 -0.26 23.06 10.93
N GLY A 12 -1.52 22.89 10.54
CA GLY A 12 -1.95 22.78 9.13
C GLY A 12 -1.76 21.40 8.48
N VAL A 13 -1.03 20.48 9.12
CA VAL A 13 -0.78 19.13 8.58
C VAL A 13 -1.79 18.13 9.16
N ARG A 14 -2.25 17.21 8.30
CA ARG A 14 -3.23 16.17 8.63
C ARG A 14 -2.80 14.84 8.00
N ASP A 15 -3.52 13.77 8.33
CA ASP A 15 -3.42 12.46 7.68
C ASP A 15 -2.04 11.79 7.78
N PHE A 16 -1.46 11.77 8.99
CA PHE A 16 -0.28 10.99 9.33
C PHE A 16 -0.61 9.50 9.21
N SER A 17 -0.37 8.93 8.03
CA SER A 17 -0.96 7.64 7.62
C SER A 17 0.06 6.58 7.24
N GLN A 18 1.31 6.98 7.01
CA GLN A 18 2.40 6.05 6.69
C GLN A 18 3.53 6.23 7.70
N LEU A 19 4.01 5.13 8.25
CA LEU A 19 5.06 5.09 9.26
C LEU A 19 6.08 4.04 8.87
N THR A 20 7.36 4.37 8.96
CA THR A 20 8.44 3.39 8.81
C THR A 20 9.60 3.75 9.72
N LEU A 21 10.36 2.74 10.13
CA LEU A 21 11.44 2.90 11.10
C LEU A 21 12.78 2.83 10.38
N ASP A 22 13.67 3.79 10.68
CA ASP A 22 15.10 3.66 10.43
C ASP A 22 15.78 3.32 11.76
N LEU A 23 15.89 2.02 12.05
CA LEU A 23 16.52 1.53 13.28
C LEU A 23 18.02 1.84 13.33
N THR A 24 18.68 2.08 12.19
CA THR A 24 20.12 2.41 12.17
C THR A 24 20.40 3.80 12.72
N ARG A 25 19.44 4.73 12.54
CA ARG A 25 19.52 6.11 13.06
C ARG A 25 18.66 6.34 14.30
N ASN A 26 17.89 5.33 14.72
CA ASN A 26 16.89 5.45 15.78
C ASN A 26 15.84 6.54 15.46
N GLU A 27 15.36 6.54 14.22
CA GLU A 27 14.42 7.55 13.70
C GLU A 27 13.11 6.93 13.22
N LEU A 28 12.02 7.67 13.39
CA LEU A 28 10.72 7.40 12.79
C LEU A 28 10.52 8.30 11.58
N ILE A 29 10.26 7.70 10.42
CA ILE A 29 9.90 8.43 9.20
C ILE A 29 8.38 8.38 9.05
N VAL A 30 7.76 9.55 8.86
CA VAL A 30 6.31 9.70 8.80
C VAL A 30 5.89 10.35 7.50
N GLY A 31 4.97 9.70 6.79
CA GLY A 31 4.26 10.24 5.65
C GLY A 31 2.91 10.80 6.07
N ALA A 32 2.69 12.08 5.79
CA ALA A 32 1.44 12.79 6.06
C ALA A 32 0.97 13.54 4.80
N ARG A 33 -0.21 14.14 4.83
CA ARG A 33 -0.67 14.96 3.71
C ARG A 33 0.31 16.11 3.43
N ASN A 34 0.86 16.14 2.22
CA ASN A 34 1.85 17.08 1.70
C ASN A 34 3.21 17.09 2.40
N PHE A 35 3.50 16.17 3.31
CA PHE A 35 4.73 16.22 4.09
C PHE A 35 5.33 14.84 4.34
N LEU A 36 6.66 14.82 4.39
CA LEU A 36 7.44 13.77 5.03
C LEU A 36 8.14 14.34 6.26
N PHE A 37 8.21 13.55 7.32
CA PHE A 37 8.91 13.91 8.56
C PHE A 37 9.94 12.85 8.94
N ARG A 38 11.00 13.30 9.58
CA ARG A 38 11.90 12.47 10.37
C ARG A 38 11.81 12.92 11.82
N LEU A 39 11.53 11.99 12.71
CA LEU A 39 11.39 12.22 14.13
C LEU A 39 12.38 11.33 14.88
N ASP A 40 12.90 11.81 16.00
CA ASP A 40 13.64 10.97 16.93
C ASP A 40 12.69 9.92 17.54
N LEU A 41 13.06 8.64 17.48
CA LEU A 41 12.19 7.56 17.93
C LEU A 41 11.98 7.53 19.46
N SER A 42 12.90 8.12 20.23
CA SER A 42 12.88 8.06 21.69
C SER A 42 11.97 9.11 22.29
N ASN A 43 11.88 10.30 21.67
CA ASN A 43 11.13 11.43 22.22
C ASN A 43 10.16 12.11 21.23
N MET A 44 10.07 11.63 19.99
CA MET A 44 9.22 12.19 18.92
C MET A 44 9.57 13.64 18.52
N SER A 45 10.78 14.11 18.83
CA SER A 45 11.25 15.43 18.43
C SER A 45 11.50 15.50 16.92
N LEU A 46 11.23 16.66 16.33
CA LEU A 46 11.37 16.86 14.90
C LEU A 46 12.84 16.99 14.50
N ILE A 47 13.31 16.10 13.63
CA ILE A 47 14.65 16.16 13.03
C ILE A 47 14.59 16.90 11.70
N GLN A 48 13.66 16.51 10.83
CA GLN A 48 13.48 17.10 9.50
C GLN A 48 12.02 17.09 9.12
N ALA A 49 11.59 18.14 8.42
CA ALA A 49 10.32 18.13 7.71
C ALA A 49 10.51 18.58 6.27
N THR A 50 10.03 17.77 5.34
CA THR A 50 10.11 18.03 3.92
C THR A 50 8.72 18.15 3.33
N GLU A 51 8.43 19.31 2.77
CA GLU A 51 7.19 19.53 2.04
C GLU A 51 7.24 18.80 0.69
N TRP A 52 6.12 18.18 0.35
CA TRP A 52 5.88 17.49 -0.91
C TRP A 52 4.42 17.68 -1.33
N ALA A 53 3.98 18.92 -1.40
CA ALA A 53 2.69 19.29 -1.95
C ALA A 53 2.69 19.20 -3.50
N PRO A 54 1.52 18.99 -4.14
CA PRO A 54 1.40 19.13 -5.59
C PRO A 54 1.58 20.58 -6.01
N ASP A 55 2.11 20.82 -7.22
CA ASP A 55 2.18 22.15 -7.80
C ASP A 55 0.79 22.71 -8.15
N GLU A 56 0.70 24.02 -8.34
CA GLU A 56 -0.57 24.72 -8.57
C GLU A 56 -1.29 24.31 -9.86
N ASP A 57 -0.57 23.89 -10.90
CA ASP A 57 -1.18 23.45 -12.15
C ASP A 57 -1.77 22.04 -11.99
N THR A 58 -1.05 21.16 -11.29
CA THR A 58 -1.53 19.82 -10.90
C THR A 58 -2.78 19.92 -10.01
N ARG A 59 -2.80 20.82 -9.02
CA ARG A 59 -3.98 21.09 -8.18
C ARG A 59 -5.16 21.60 -8.99
N ARG A 60 -4.95 22.59 -9.87
CA ARG A 60 -5.99 23.16 -10.74
C ARG A 60 -6.56 22.12 -11.71
N SER A 61 -5.70 21.27 -12.28
CA SER A 61 -6.12 20.15 -13.13
C SER A 61 -6.96 19.11 -12.38
N CYS A 62 -6.64 18.84 -11.13
CA CYS A 62 -7.44 17.95 -10.28
C CYS A 62 -8.84 18.55 -10.00
N GLN A 63 -8.90 19.83 -9.65
CA GLN A 63 -10.16 20.52 -9.37
C GLN A 63 -11.05 20.66 -10.61
N SER A 64 -10.46 20.89 -11.79
CA SER A 64 -11.23 20.94 -13.06
C SER A 64 -11.88 19.59 -13.42
N LYS A 65 -11.38 18.48 -12.86
CA LYS A 65 -11.99 17.14 -12.94
C LYS A 65 -13.06 16.89 -11.87
N GLY A 66 -13.47 17.93 -11.13
CA GLY A 66 -14.58 17.87 -10.16
C GLY A 66 -14.19 17.36 -8.77
N LYS A 67 -12.89 17.30 -8.44
CA LYS A 67 -12.40 16.90 -7.11
C LYS A 67 -12.30 18.12 -6.18
N THR A 68 -12.50 17.89 -4.88
CA THR A 68 -12.44 18.93 -3.86
C THR A 68 -11.01 19.39 -3.58
N GLU A 69 -10.84 20.57 -2.98
CA GLU A 69 -9.51 21.04 -2.56
C GLU A 69 -8.81 20.09 -1.58
N ILE A 70 -9.58 19.40 -0.73
CA ILE A 70 -9.07 18.41 0.21
C ILE A 70 -8.57 17.16 -0.53
N GLU A 71 -9.28 16.71 -1.56
CA GLU A 71 -8.88 15.59 -2.40
C GLU A 71 -7.65 15.91 -3.28
N CYS A 72 -7.53 17.15 -3.74
CA CYS A 72 -6.44 17.63 -4.59
C CYS A 72 -5.17 18.00 -3.79
N GLN A 73 -4.78 17.13 -2.88
CA GLN A 73 -3.52 17.21 -2.11
C GLN A 73 -2.67 15.98 -2.40
N ASN A 74 -1.42 15.98 -1.93
CA ASN A 74 -0.57 14.80 -1.99
C ASN A 74 -0.70 13.99 -0.70
N TYR A 75 -1.38 12.85 -0.75
CA TYR A 75 -1.46 11.91 0.37
C TYR A 75 -0.40 10.84 0.18
N ILE A 76 0.52 10.68 1.13
CA ILE A 76 1.55 9.64 1.08
C ILE A 76 0.89 8.28 1.35
N ARG A 77 1.10 7.32 0.45
CA ARG A 77 0.47 5.98 0.51
C ARG A 77 1.47 4.84 0.50
N VAL A 78 2.70 5.10 0.09
CA VAL A 78 3.82 4.17 0.14
C VAL A 78 4.97 4.89 0.82
N LEU A 79 5.57 4.23 1.81
CA LEU A 79 6.76 4.71 2.51
C LEU A 79 7.60 3.51 2.94
N LEU A 80 8.62 3.19 2.14
CA LEU A 80 9.42 1.99 2.27
C LEU A 80 10.89 2.37 2.39
N VAL A 81 11.55 1.89 3.44
CA VAL A 81 13.00 2.05 3.61
C VAL A 81 13.69 0.82 3.05
N ASN A 82 14.68 1.04 2.19
CA ASN A 82 15.58 0.00 1.69
C ASN A 82 17.02 0.49 1.86
N LYS A 83 17.76 -0.12 2.80
CA LYS A 83 19.15 0.25 3.13
C LYS A 83 19.29 1.74 3.47
N THR A 84 19.83 2.54 2.56
CA THR A 84 20.11 3.98 2.73
C THR A 84 19.10 4.87 2.02
N GLU A 85 18.10 4.26 1.39
CA GLU A 85 17.11 4.95 0.57
C GLU A 85 15.71 4.79 1.17
N VAL A 86 14.89 5.81 0.97
CA VAL A 86 13.46 5.75 1.25
C VAL A 86 12.69 6.01 -0.02
N MET A 87 11.93 5.00 -0.45
CA MET A 87 10.98 5.12 -1.53
C MET A 87 9.64 5.60 -0.96
N SER A 88 9.14 6.70 -1.50
CA SER A 88 7.85 7.25 -1.10
C SER A 88 6.97 7.48 -2.33
N CYS A 89 5.70 7.14 -2.24
CA CYS A 89 4.72 7.44 -3.28
C CYS A 89 3.50 8.14 -2.67
N GLY A 90 2.95 9.09 -3.41
CA GLY A 90 1.76 9.80 -3.01
C GLY A 90 0.79 10.07 -4.16
N THR A 91 -0.47 10.34 -3.80
CA THR A 91 -1.58 10.56 -4.75
C THR A 91 -1.36 11.78 -5.63
N ASN A 92 -0.60 12.77 -5.14
CA ASN A 92 -0.23 14.01 -5.80
C ASN A 92 -1.38 14.63 -6.60
N ALA A 93 -2.49 14.91 -5.92
CA ALA A 93 -3.74 15.43 -6.51
C ALA A 93 -4.21 14.61 -7.74
N PHE A 94 -4.40 13.31 -7.56
CA PHE A 94 -4.82 12.39 -8.62
C PHE A 94 -3.84 12.34 -9.81
N GLN A 95 -2.55 12.54 -9.54
CA GLN A 95 -1.44 12.30 -10.48
C GLN A 95 -0.30 11.57 -9.76
N PRO A 96 -0.49 10.27 -9.42
CA PRO A 96 0.41 9.55 -8.54
C PRO A 96 1.88 9.64 -8.94
N GLN A 97 2.73 9.93 -7.97
CA GLN A 97 4.18 10.06 -8.18
C GLN A 97 4.94 9.31 -7.08
N CYS A 98 6.06 8.70 -7.46
CA CYS A 98 7.00 8.10 -6.53
C CYS A 98 8.35 8.81 -6.62
N ILE A 99 8.98 9.01 -5.46
CA ILE A 99 10.30 9.62 -5.33
C ILE A 99 11.12 8.80 -4.34
N THR A 100 12.31 8.42 -4.78
CA THR A 100 13.35 7.79 -3.95
C THR A 100 14.28 8.89 -3.44
N ARG A 101 14.55 8.85 -2.13
CA ARG A 101 15.37 9.85 -1.43
C ARG A 101 16.40 9.19 -0.54
N GLU A 102 17.42 9.93 -0.15
CA GLU A 102 18.32 9.48 0.91
C GLU A 102 17.58 9.48 2.26
N VAL A 103 17.67 8.36 2.98
CA VAL A 103 16.96 8.19 4.27
C VAL A 103 17.41 9.24 5.30
N GLY A 104 18.69 9.59 5.30
CA GLY A 104 19.30 10.58 6.20
C GLY A 104 19.10 12.04 5.80
N ASN A 105 18.50 12.31 4.63
CA ASN A 105 18.15 13.65 4.19
C ASN A 105 17.00 13.59 3.16
N LEU A 106 15.77 13.78 3.62
CA LEU A 106 14.58 13.74 2.77
C LEU A 106 14.48 14.90 1.76
N SER A 107 15.45 15.80 1.71
CA SER A 107 15.55 16.80 0.65
C SER A 107 16.42 16.31 -0.53
N SER A 108 17.26 15.30 -0.33
CA SER A 108 18.08 14.69 -1.38
C SER A 108 17.23 13.72 -2.20
N VAL A 109 16.90 14.12 -3.44
CA VAL A 109 16.15 13.30 -4.38
C VAL A 109 17.12 12.52 -5.26
N LEU A 110 17.01 11.19 -5.22
CA LEU A 110 17.83 10.27 -6.00
C LEU A 110 17.16 9.94 -7.33
N GLU A 111 15.87 9.61 -7.29
CA GLU A 111 15.11 9.21 -8.46
C GLU A 111 13.65 9.66 -8.37
N ARG A 112 13.03 9.94 -9.52
CA ARG A 112 11.60 10.15 -9.66
C ARG A 112 11.05 9.17 -10.68
N VAL A 113 10.01 8.44 -10.29
CA VAL A 113 9.31 7.50 -11.17
C VAL A 113 7.81 7.75 -11.15
N ASN A 114 7.15 7.34 -12.23
CA ASN A 114 5.70 7.43 -12.35
C ASN A 114 5.02 6.57 -11.26
N GLY A 115 4.03 7.12 -10.56
CA GLY A 115 3.31 6.42 -9.48
C GLY A 115 2.15 5.54 -9.92
N VAL A 116 1.79 5.53 -11.21
CA VAL A 116 0.75 4.67 -11.79
C VAL A 116 1.08 3.21 -11.50
N ALA A 117 0.07 2.47 -11.04
CA ALA A 117 0.15 1.08 -10.55
C ALA A 117 1.01 0.86 -9.28
N ARG A 118 1.56 1.93 -8.68
CA ARG A 118 2.36 1.89 -7.45
C ARG A 118 1.67 2.57 -6.27
N CYS A 119 0.84 3.58 -6.58
CA CYS A 119 0.10 4.38 -5.62
C CYS A 119 -1.27 4.73 -6.21
N PRO A 120 -2.34 4.78 -5.39
CA PRO A 120 -3.66 5.11 -5.89
C PRO A 120 -3.75 6.58 -6.30
N TYR A 121 -4.71 6.88 -7.16
CA TYR A 121 -5.13 8.24 -7.51
C TYR A 121 -5.94 8.90 -6.40
N ASP A 122 -6.94 8.19 -5.88
CA ASP A 122 -7.84 8.67 -4.85
C ASP A 122 -7.29 8.36 -3.45
N PRO A 123 -7.22 9.34 -2.52
CA PRO A 123 -6.73 9.12 -1.17
C PRO A 123 -7.66 8.24 -0.30
N ARG A 124 -8.82 7.81 -0.81
CA ARG A 124 -9.72 6.87 -0.13
C ARG A 124 -9.52 5.42 -0.58
N HIS A 125 -8.79 5.18 -1.66
CA HIS A 125 -8.50 3.81 -2.10
C HIS A 125 -7.43 3.19 -1.21
N ASN A 126 -7.74 1.99 -0.71
CA ASN A 126 -6.80 1.21 0.06
C ASN A 126 -5.76 0.59 -0.89
N SER A 127 -4.50 0.69 -0.50
CA SER A 127 -3.37 0.19 -1.26
C SER A 127 -2.30 -0.31 -0.31
N THR A 128 -1.45 -1.19 -0.80
CA THR A 128 -0.30 -1.67 -0.06
C THR A 128 0.86 -1.92 -1.01
N ALA A 129 2.08 -1.88 -0.51
CA ALA A 129 3.26 -2.17 -1.29
C ALA A 129 4.37 -2.71 -0.40
N VAL A 130 5.27 -3.50 -1.00
CA VAL A 130 6.49 -3.99 -0.38
C VAL A 130 7.61 -3.96 -1.42
N VAL A 131 8.83 -3.69 -0.96
CA VAL A 131 10.04 -3.76 -1.78
C VAL A 131 10.86 -4.98 -1.35
N THR A 132 11.33 -5.75 -2.32
CA THR A 132 12.24 -6.88 -2.07
C THR A 132 13.66 -6.39 -1.79
N GLU A 133 14.49 -7.26 -1.22
CA GLU A 133 15.93 -6.97 -1.04
C GLU A 133 16.66 -6.71 -2.37
N SER A 134 16.18 -7.31 -3.47
CA SER A 134 16.66 -7.13 -4.84
C SER A 134 16.11 -5.86 -5.52
N GLY A 135 15.19 -5.13 -4.88
CA GLY A 135 14.71 -3.82 -5.32
C GLY A 135 13.47 -3.84 -6.21
N GLU A 136 12.84 -4.98 -6.42
CA GLU A 136 11.52 -5.04 -7.06
C GLU A 136 10.45 -4.49 -6.11
N LEU A 137 9.63 -3.58 -6.64
CA LEU A 137 8.44 -3.08 -5.96
C LEU A 137 7.23 -3.91 -6.37
N TYR A 138 6.59 -4.51 -5.36
CA TYR A 138 5.30 -5.16 -5.48
C TYR A 138 4.24 -4.25 -4.86
N ALA A 139 3.27 -3.80 -5.66
CA ALA A 139 2.22 -2.90 -5.24
C ALA A 139 0.85 -3.49 -5.56
N ALA A 140 -0.10 -3.31 -4.65
CA ALA A 140 -1.49 -3.65 -4.86
C ALA A 140 -2.35 -2.39 -4.67
N THR A 141 -2.96 -1.94 -5.77
CA THR A 141 -3.65 -0.65 -5.82
C THR A 141 -4.65 -0.62 -6.98
N VAL A 142 -5.15 0.57 -7.32
CA VAL A 142 -5.99 0.81 -8.49
C VAL A 142 -5.26 1.75 -9.44
N ILE A 143 -5.16 1.37 -10.72
CA ILE A 143 -4.30 2.04 -11.70
C ILE A 143 -4.99 3.21 -12.42
N ASP A 144 -6.31 3.33 -12.35
CA ASP A 144 -7.07 4.32 -13.10
C ASP A 144 -7.74 5.38 -12.21
N PHE A 145 -8.04 6.53 -12.79
CA PHE A 145 -8.70 7.63 -12.09
C PHE A 145 -10.11 7.25 -11.58
N SER A 146 -10.81 6.32 -12.26
CA SER A 146 -12.18 5.94 -11.92
C SER A 146 -12.28 4.90 -10.80
N GLY A 147 -11.16 4.28 -10.40
CA GLY A 147 -11.16 3.28 -9.34
C GLY A 147 -11.62 1.89 -9.77
N ARG A 148 -11.59 1.56 -11.07
CA ARG A 148 -12.22 0.36 -11.64
C ARG A 148 -11.23 -0.70 -12.12
N ASP A 149 -9.94 -0.39 -12.19
CA ASP A 149 -8.90 -1.34 -12.60
C ASP A 149 -7.97 -1.68 -11.43
N PRO A 150 -8.39 -2.56 -10.50
CA PRO A 150 -7.55 -3.02 -9.41
C PRO A 150 -6.43 -3.91 -9.95
N VAL A 151 -5.24 -3.79 -9.35
CA VAL A 151 -4.05 -4.49 -9.83
C VAL A 151 -3.15 -4.91 -8.68
N ILE A 152 -2.61 -6.13 -8.77
CA ILE A 152 -1.36 -6.49 -8.10
C ILE A 152 -0.27 -6.46 -9.16
N TYR A 153 0.72 -5.58 -8.97
CA TYR A 153 1.71 -5.20 -9.96
C TYR A 153 3.12 -5.32 -9.40
N ARG A 154 4.04 -5.86 -10.20
CA ARG A 154 5.48 -5.77 -9.94
C ARG A 154 6.13 -4.82 -10.92
N SER A 155 7.05 -4.01 -10.43
CA SER A 155 7.87 -3.12 -11.22
C SER A 155 9.19 -2.82 -10.53
N LEU A 156 10.07 -2.06 -11.21
CA LEU A 156 11.42 -1.78 -10.73
C LEU A 156 12.25 -3.08 -10.56
N GLY A 157 13.52 -2.95 -10.17
CA GLY A 157 14.42 -4.09 -10.04
C GLY A 157 14.79 -4.75 -11.37
N GLY A 158 15.25 -6.00 -11.32
CA GLY A 158 15.75 -6.73 -12.49
C GLY A 158 14.72 -7.61 -13.18
N MET A 159 13.56 -7.84 -12.54
CA MET A 159 12.52 -8.72 -13.05
C MET A 159 11.55 -7.99 -14.00
N PRO A 160 10.97 -8.68 -15.00
CA PRO A 160 9.98 -8.08 -15.88
C PRO A 160 8.75 -7.59 -15.09
N PRO A 161 8.12 -6.49 -15.52
CA PRO A 161 6.89 -6.03 -14.91
C PRO A 161 5.78 -7.05 -15.17
N LEU A 162 5.01 -7.39 -14.13
CA LEU A 162 3.88 -8.32 -14.24
C LEU A 162 2.68 -7.75 -13.51
N ARG A 163 1.49 -7.95 -14.07
CA ARG A 163 0.22 -7.53 -13.47
C ARG A 163 -0.79 -8.68 -13.37
N THR A 164 -1.82 -8.48 -12.56
CA THR A 164 -3.01 -9.33 -12.58
C THR A 164 -3.84 -9.10 -13.84
N ALA A 165 -4.57 -10.14 -14.27
CA ALA A 165 -5.43 -10.07 -15.43
C ALA A 165 -6.49 -8.96 -15.28
N GLN A 166 -6.57 -8.09 -16.28
CA GLN A 166 -7.45 -6.93 -16.28
C GLN A 166 -8.91 -7.36 -16.43
N TYR A 167 -9.82 -6.65 -15.75
CA TYR A 167 -11.28 -6.85 -15.84
C TYR A 167 -11.76 -8.29 -15.63
N ASN A 168 -11.02 -9.06 -14.81
CA ASN A 168 -11.33 -10.44 -14.52
C ASN A 168 -11.67 -10.61 -13.03
N SER A 169 -12.96 -10.73 -12.72
CA SER A 169 -13.45 -10.87 -11.34
C SER A 169 -12.98 -12.15 -10.64
N LYS A 170 -12.56 -13.18 -11.39
CA LYS A 170 -11.94 -14.37 -10.80
C LYS A 170 -10.56 -14.06 -10.19
N TRP A 171 -9.87 -13.03 -10.71
CA TRP A 171 -8.60 -12.57 -10.18
C TRP A 171 -8.78 -11.57 -9.05
N LEU A 172 -9.48 -10.46 -9.31
CA LEU A 172 -9.76 -9.39 -8.36
C LEU A 172 -11.15 -8.82 -8.60
N ASN A 173 -11.96 -8.68 -7.56
CA ASN A 173 -13.34 -8.19 -7.68
C ASN A 173 -13.66 -7.09 -6.65
N GLU A 174 -13.47 -5.83 -7.05
CA GLU A 174 -13.58 -4.65 -6.15
C GLU A 174 -12.77 -4.84 -4.84
N PRO A 175 -11.46 -5.15 -4.91
CA PRO A 175 -10.68 -5.44 -3.72
C PRO A 175 -10.34 -4.17 -2.92
N HIS A 176 -10.32 -4.32 -1.61
CA HIS A 176 -9.61 -3.45 -0.69
C HIS A 176 -8.32 -4.15 -0.28
N PHE A 177 -7.17 -3.55 -0.57
CA PHE A 177 -5.87 -4.12 -0.19
C PHE A 177 -5.47 -3.68 1.23
N ILE A 178 -5.02 -4.63 2.06
CA ILE A 178 -4.69 -4.38 3.47
C ILE A 178 -3.17 -4.31 3.64
N SER A 179 -2.44 -5.35 3.21
CA SER A 179 -1.01 -5.48 3.44
C SER A 179 -0.33 -6.35 2.39
N ALA A 180 0.98 -6.20 2.27
CA ALA A 180 1.83 -7.08 1.50
C ALA A 180 3.05 -7.47 2.32
N TYR A 181 3.53 -8.70 2.14
CA TYR A 181 4.72 -9.22 2.82
C TYR A 181 5.62 -9.93 1.84
N ASP A 182 6.92 -9.71 2.01
CA ASP A 182 7.97 -10.39 1.28
C ASP A 182 8.47 -11.58 2.12
N ILE A 183 8.08 -12.82 1.77
CA ILE A 183 8.33 -14.00 2.61
C ILE A 183 8.87 -15.15 1.75
N GLY A 184 10.14 -15.52 2.00
CA GLY A 184 10.81 -16.61 1.29
C GLY A 184 10.84 -16.38 -0.22
N LEU A 185 10.26 -17.31 -0.98
CA LEU A 185 10.21 -17.28 -2.46
C LEU A 185 8.97 -16.55 -3.02
N PHE A 186 8.12 -15.99 -2.16
CA PHE A 186 6.84 -15.44 -2.53
C PHE A 186 6.66 -14.02 -2.02
N THR A 187 5.75 -13.30 -2.68
CA THR A 187 5.15 -12.09 -2.13
C THR A 187 3.68 -12.38 -1.87
N PHE A 188 3.24 -12.11 -0.64
CA PHE A 188 1.88 -12.31 -0.19
C PHE A 188 1.12 -10.99 -0.16
N PHE A 189 -0.16 -11.02 -0.52
CA PHE A 189 -1.07 -9.87 -0.49
C PHE A 189 -2.32 -10.24 0.27
N PHE A 190 -2.65 -9.43 1.27
CA PHE A 190 -3.88 -9.59 2.04
C PHE A 190 -4.88 -8.54 1.59
N LEU A 191 -6.09 -9.00 1.29
CA LEU A 191 -7.16 -8.18 0.77
C LEU A 191 -8.52 -8.68 1.24
N ARG A 192 -9.54 -7.85 1.06
CA ARG A 192 -10.94 -8.28 1.09
C ARG A 192 -11.62 -7.81 -0.18
N GLU A 193 -12.51 -8.62 -0.72
CA GLU A 193 -13.14 -8.36 -2.02
C GLU A 193 -14.53 -8.99 -2.06
N ASN A 194 -15.33 -8.63 -3.06
CA ASN A 194 -16.62 -9.25 -3.27
C ASN A 194 -16.45 -10.72 -3.70
N ALA A 195 -17.07 -11.65 -2.98
CA ALA A 195 -16.98 -13.08 -3.25
C ALA A 195 -17.76 -13.45 -4.52
N VAL A 196 -17.05 -13.92 -5.54
CA VAL A 196 -17.65 -14.38 -6.80
C VAL A 196 -18.23 -15.78 -6.66
N GLU A 197 -17.70 -16.57 -5.73
CA GLU A 197 -18.16 -17.94 -5.45
C GLU A 197 -19.40 -18.00 -4.54
N HIS A 198 -19.90 -16.86 -4.08
CA HIS A 198 -21.08 -16.82 -3.24
C HIS A 198 -22.32 -16.56 -4.07
N ASP A 199 -23.14 -17.59 -4.24
CA ASP A 199 -24.32 -17.53 -5.12
C ASP A 199 -25.50 -16.75 -4.52
N CYS A 200 -25.48 -16.44 -3.21
CA CYS A 200 -26.61 -15.85 -2.50
C CYS A 200 -26.32 -14.42 -2.03
N GLY A 201 -26.55 -13.45 -2.90
CA GLY A 201 -26.39 -12.03 -2.58
C GLY A 201 -24.93 -11.55 -2.52
N LYS A 202 -24.74 -10.25 -2.28
CA LYS A 202 -23.40 -9.64 -2.22
C LYS A 202 -22.78 -9.90 -0.85
N THR A 203 -21.67 -10.63 -0.81
CA THR A 203 -20.86 -10.82 0.39
C THR A 203 -19.40 -10.50 0.11
N VAL A 204 -18.70 -10.02 1.14
CA VAL A 204 -17.25 -9.77 1.10
C VAL A 204 -16.56 -10.98 1.70
N TYR A 205 -15.45 -11.42 1.10
CA TYR A 205 -14.52 -12.38 1.71
C TYR A 205 -13.12 -11.80 1.83
N SER A 206 -12.48 -12.10 2.95
CA SER A 206 -11.05 -11.87 3.15
C SER A 206 -10.23 -12.94 2.44
N ARG A 207 -9.11 -12.52 1.85
CA ARG A 207 -8.21 -13.36 1.06
C ARG A 207 -6.76 -13.13 1.42
N VAL A 208 -6.00 -14.19 1.24
CA VAL A 208 -4.56 -14.12 1.00
C VAL A 208 -4.30 -14.52 -0.45
N ALA A 209 -3.57 -13.69 -1.17
CA ALA A 209 -3.04 -13.99 -2.49
C ALA A 209 -1.52 -14.11 -2.42
N ARG A 210 -0.92 -14.84 -3.37
CA ARG A 210 0.53 -14.96 -3.50
C ARG A 210 0.95 -15.00 -4.95
N VAL A 211 2.19 -14.57 -5.20
CA VAL A 211 2.92 -14.72 -6.47
C VAL A 211 4.35 -15.19 -6.19
N CYS A 212 4.97 -15.89 -7.13
CA CYS A 212 6.38 -16.26 -7.06
C CYS A 212 7.27 -15.06 -7.40
N LYS A 213 8.38 -14.86 -6.68
CA LYS A 213 9.33 -13.79 -6.97
C LYS A 213 9.98 -13.93 -8.33
N ASN A 214 10.25 -15.16 -8.76
CA ASN A 214 10.89 -15.50 -10.02
C ASN A 214 9.90 -15.70 -11.20
N ASP A 215 8.61 -15.37 -11.04
CA ASP A 215 7.65 -15.41 -12.14
C ASP A 215 8.11 -14.44 -13.24
N ILE A 216 8.12 -14.89 -14.49
CA ILE A 216 8.52 -14.08 -15.66
C ILE A 216 7.36 -13.81 -16.61
N GLY A 217 6.15 -14.24 -16.26
CA GLY A 217 4.97 -14.14 -17.11
C GLY A 217 4.88 -15.27 -18.14
N GLY A 218 3.80 -15.24 -18.92
CA GLY A 218 3.60 -16.16 -20.01
C GLY A 218 4.30 -15.70 -21.29
N ARG A 219 4.62 -16.65 -22.19
CA ARG A 219 5.33 -16.35 -23.45
C ARG A 219 4.42 -15.90 -24.60
N PHE A 220 3.17 -16.38 -24.62
CA PHE A 220 2.22 -16.13 -25.72
C PHE A 220 0.85 -15.76 -25.17
N LEU A 221 0.30 -16.61 -24.31
CA LEU A 221 -0.83 -16.28 -23.45
C LEU A 221 -0.25 -15.76 -22.12
N LEU A 222 -0.90 -14.76 -21.52
CA LEU A 222 -0.48 -14.13 -20.26
C LEU A 222 0.88 -13.41 -20.35
N GLU A 223 1.22 -12.84 -21.51
CA GLU A 223 2.31 -11.86 -21.61
C GLU A 223 2.06 -10.71 -20.62
N ASP A 224 3.12 -10.26 -19.93
CA ASP A 224 3.08 -9.28 -18.84
C ASP A 224 2.09 -9.58 -17.69
N THR A 225 1.63 -10.84 -17.59
CA THR A 225 0.63 -11.27 -16.62
C THR A 225 1.18 -12.38 -15.72
N TRP A 226 0.84 -12.36 -14.43
CA TRP A 226 1.28 -13.39 -13.49
C TRP A 226 0.90 -14.80 -13.96
N THR A 227 1.82 -15.76 -13.87
CA THR A 227 1.52 -17.18 -14.11
C THR A 227 1.37 -17.97 -12.81
N THR A 228 1.81 -17.36 -11.70
CA THR A 228 1.85 -17.97 -10.36
C THR A 228 0.88 -17.35 -9.36
N PHE A 229 0.01 -16.45 -9.83
CA PHE A 229 -1.02 -15.82 -8.99
C PHE A 229 -2.01 -16.87 -8.48
N MET A 230 -2.12 -16.98 -7.16
CA MET A 230 -3.14 -17.79 -6.50
C MET A 230 -3.71 -17.02 -5.32
N LYS A 231 -5.01 -17.21 -5.03
CA LYS A 231 -5.67 -16.65 -3.85
C LYS A 231 -6.53 -17.68 -3.14
N ALA A 232 -6.63 -17.56 -1.82
CA ALA A 232 -7.45 -18.41 -0.97
C ALA A 232 -8.27 -17.57 0.01
N ARG A 233 -9.44 -18.08 0.44
CA ARG A 233 -10.26 -17.47 1.48
C ARG A 233 -9.57 -17.60 2.84
N LEU A 234 -9.56 -16.52 3.62
CA LEU A 234 -9.17 -16.55 5.03
C LEU A 234 -10.41 -16.86 5.89
N ASN A 235 -10.29 -17.83 6.80
CA ASN A 235 -11.35 -18.18 7.72
C ASN A 235 -11.06 -17.61 9.11
N CYS A 236 -11.78 -16.57 9.49
CA CYS A 236 -11.90 -16.12 10.87
C CYS A 236 -13.35 -16.34 11.29
N SER A 237 -13.59 -17.34 12.15
CA SER A 237 -14.94 -17.64 12.62
C SER A 237 -14.95 -18.16 14.04
N ARG A 238 -16.08 -17.94 14.72
CA ARG A 238 -16.42 -18.64 15.95
C ARG A 238 -17.12 -19.94 15.60
N SER A 239 -16.61 -21.06 16.09
CA SER A 239 -17.19 -22.39 15.89
C SER A 239 -18.60 -22.50 16.49
N GLY A 240 -19.47 -23.27 15.82
CA GLY A 240 -20.84 -23.58 16.22
C GLY A 240 -21.51 -24.44 15.15
N GLU A 241 -22.76 -24.87 15.36
CA GLU A 241 -23.54 -25.60 14.33
C GLU A 241 -23.64 -24.79 13.02
N ILE A 242 -23.81 -23.47 13.16
CA ILE A 242 -23.67 -22.49 12.09
C ILE A 242 -22.53 -21.56 12.51
N PRO A 243 -21.34 -21.64 11.87
CA PRO A 243 -20.21 -20.79 12.22
C PRO A 243 -20.53 -19.31 12.01
N PHE A 244 -20.08 -18.47 12.95
CA PHE A 244 -20.19 -17.02 12.83
C PHE A 244 -18.90 -16.45 12.23
N TYR A 245 -18.99 -15.88 11.02
CA TYR A 245 -17.82 -15.42 10.25
C TYR A 245 -17.54 -13.92 10.42
N TYR A 246 -16.27 -13.59 10.60
CA TYR A 246 -15.74 -12.23 10.53
C TYR A 246 -15.05 -12.08 9.17
N ASN A 247 -15.77 -11.58 8.16
CA ASN A 247 -15.31 -11.61 6.78
C ASN A 247 -14.50 -10.38 6.35
N GLU A 248 -14.46 -9.31 7.16
CA GLU A 248 -13.87 -8.02 6.79
C GLU A 248 -12.50 -7.85 7.46
N LEU A 249 -11.42 -8.31 6.80
CA LEU A 249 -10.04 -8.11 7.26
C LEU A 249 -9.67 -6.63 7.26
N GLN A 250 -9.27 -6.09 8.41
CA GLN A 250 -8.90 -4.68 8.58
C GLN A 250 -7.39 -4.44 8.60
N SER A 251 -6.62 -5.36 9.17
CA SER A 251 -5.17 -5.23 9.31
C SER A 251 -4.53 -6.59 9.50
N THR A 252 -3.24 -6.69 9.20
CA THR A 252 -2.42 -7.86 9.49
C THR A 252 -1.07 -7.46 10.06
N PHE A 253 -0.43 -8.40 10.76
CA PHE A 253 0.93 -8.26 11.25
C PHE A 253 1.66 -9.59 11.09
N TYR A 254 2.80 -9.58 10.40
CA TYR A 254 3.67 -10.75 10.25
C TYR A 254 4.71 -10.76 11.37
N LEU A 255 4.81 -11.88 12.08
CA LEU A 255 5.78 -12.15 13.13
C LEU A 255 6.78 -13.21 12.62
N PRO A 256 7.94 -12.80 12.08
CA PRO A 256 8.89 -13.71 11.44
C PRO A 256 9.42 -14.80 12.36
N GLU A 257 9.58 -14.52 13.66
CA GLU A 257 10.16 -15.44 14.65
C GLU A 257 9.30 -16.68 14.89
N GLN A 258 8.01 -16.60 14.57
CA GLN A 258 7.05 -17.69 14.73
C GLN A 258 6.47 -18.18 13.40
N ASP A 259 6.85 -17.54 12.27
CA ASP A 259 6.23 -17.75 10.96
C ASP A 259 4.69 -17.61 11.02
N LEU A 260 4.20 -16.59 11.74
CA LEU A 260 2.78 -16.35 11.96
C LEU A 260 2.33 -15.00 11.40
N ILE A 261 1.13 -14.99 10.83
CA ILE A 261 0.43 -13.76 10.44
C ILE A 261 -0.81 -13.61 11.32
N TYR A 262 -0.82 -12.54 12.10
CA TYR A 262 -1.99 -12.10 12.85
C TYR A 262 -2.89 -11.27 11.93
N GLY A 263 -4.21 -11.44 12.04
CA GLY A 263 -5.20 -10.68 11.28
C GLY A 263 -6.32 -10.16 12.18
N ILE A 264 -6.72 -8.91 11.98
CA ILE A 264 -7.86 -8.29 12.66
C ILE A 264 -9.03 -8.31 11.70
N PHE A 265 -10.14 -8.94 12.09
CA PHE A 265 -11.34 -9.07 11.27
C PHE A 265 -12.54 -8.44 11.96
N THR A 266 -13.44 -7.87 11.17
CA THR A 266 -14.74 -7.35 11.64
C THR A 266 -15.90 -8.03 10.92
N THR A 267 -17.11 -7.75 11.40
CA THR A 267 -18.35 -8.06 10.70
C THR A 267 -18.66 -7.01 9.63
N ASN A 268 -19.63 -7.29 8.77
CA ASN A 268 -20.11 -6.36 7.73
C ASN A 268 -21.07 -5.28 8.30
N VAL A 269 -21.04 -5.04 9.62
CA VAL A 269 -21.90 -4.10 10.36
C VAL A 269 -21.05 -2.98 10.91
#